data_AF-A0A937H080-F1
#
_entry.id   AF-A0A937H080-F1
#
_cell.length_a   1.000
_cell.length_b   1.000
_cell.length_c   1.000
_cell.angle_alpha   90.00
_cell.angle_beta   90.00
_cell.angle_gamma   90.00
#
_symmetry.space_group_name_H-M   'P 1'
#
loop_
_entity.id
_entity.type
_entity.pdbx_description
1 polymer ?
#
loop_
_entity_poly.entity_id
_entity_poly.type
_entity_poly.pdbx_seq_one_letter_code
_entity_poly.pdbx_strand_id
1 'polypeptide(L)'
;DIFKTKSFSHNVDEAFFKNPRHKAKNPYQPVFDEAADFVVELLEAYDTKQVNDLTKLSDMRFAASFSEDAFAEHMETKQGRVILTSLPSKEDSLYQKVRAIRVRDQLFVDELQTDYEQFAAKIAPTHRLWQEQTLVEFQAQRQAKKDATKAAVGAALMLGLAIAAGQSAYDNNYDPVGDTLAATAMVGAGVVGIGLVGDAVKSSEEAKMHNELIKELGDSIEIDLAPKVVAFEEKEQQLVGNAKEQFAQWRRFLKTIYELEKTPAKTL
;
A
#
# COMPACT_ATOMS: atom_id res chain seq x y z
N ASP A 1 22.23 7.71 -17.19
CA ASP A 1 21.19 8.04 -16.22
C ASP A 1 20.69 6.76 -15.58
N ILE A 2 20.95 6.54 -14.28
CA ILE A 2 21.04 5.17 -13.72
C ILE A 2 19.73 4.73 -13.04
N PHE A 3 18.80 5.64 -12.86
CA PHE A 3 17.40 5.30 -12.69
C PHE A 3 16.68 5.92 -13.87
N LYS A 4 16.36 5.09 -14.87
CA LYS A 4 15.34 5.48 -15.85
C LYS A 4 14.05 5.62 -15.07
N THR A 5 13.70 6.84 -14.67
CA THR A 5 12.39 7.11 -14.10
C THR A 5 11.39 6.94 -15.23
N LYS A 6 10.67 5.82 -15.23
CA LYS A 6 9.57 5.56 -16.16
C LYS A 6 8.26 5.81 -15.41
N SER A 7 7.40 6.62 -16.01
CA SER A 7 6.02 6.79 -15.54
C SER A 7 5.12 5.84 -16.33
N PHE A 8 4.21 5.18 -15.63
CA PHE A 8 3.25 4.25 -16.19
C PHE A 8 1.85 4.86 -16.09
N SER A 9 1.02 4.62 -17.09
CA SER A 9 -0.35 5.14 -17.10
C SER A 9 -1.27 4.16 -17.82
N HIS A 10 -2.45 3.95 -17.25
CA HIS A 10 -3.48 3.10 -17.84
C HIS A 10 -4.84 3.77 -17.75
N ASN A 11 -5.60 3.73 -18.85
CA ASN A 11 -6.97 4.22 -18.89
C ASN A 11 -7.93 3.03 -18.87
N VAL A 12 -8.83 3.01 -17.89
CA VAL A 12 -9.84 1.96 -17.74
C VAL A 12 -11.03 2.27 -18.66
N ASP A 13 -11.43 1.27 -19.45
CA ASP A 13 -12.59 1.37 -20.32
C ASP A 13 -13.90 1.35 -19.53
N GLU A 14 -14.91 2.10 -19.97
CA GLU A 14 -16.24 2.16 -19.34
C GLU A 14 -16.93 0.80 -19.24
N ALA A 15 -16.78 -0.03 -20.28
CA ALA A 15 -17.36 -1.36 -20.31
C ALA A 15 -16.69 -2.30 -19.30
N PHE A 16 -15.56 -1.93 -18.70
CA PHE A 16 -14.86 -2.77 -17.73
C PHE A 16 -15.74 -3.12 -16.54
N PHE A 17 -16.36 -2.12 -15.91
CA PHE A 17 -17.21 -2.33 -14.73
C PHE A 17 -18.57 -2.94 -15.07
N LYS A 18 -19.08 -2.67 -16.29
CA LYS A 18 -20.36 -3.21 -16.78
C LYS A 18 -20.29 -4.68 -17.20
N ASN A 19 -19.10 -5.22 -17.46
CA ASN A 19 -18.93 -6.60 -17.89
C ASN A 19 -18.94 -7.56 -16.70
N PRO A 20 -19.92 -8.49 -16.59
CA PRO A 20 -19.97 -9.45 -15.49
C PRO A 20 -18.73 -10.34 -15.37
N ARG A 21 -17.98 -10.54 -16.47
CA ARG A 21 -16.73 -11.33 -16.48
C ARG A 21 -15.55 -10.62 -15.80
N HIS A 22 -15.68 -9.33 -15.48
CA HIS A 22 -14.64 -8.52 -14.87
C HIS A 22 -14.84 -8.27 -13.38
N LYS A 23 -15.88 -8.87 -12.76
CA LYS A 23 -16.19 -8.67 -11.33
C LYS A 23 -15.00 -8.96 -10.40
N ALA A 24 -14.21 -9.99 -10.71
CA ALA A 24 -13.04 -10.38 -9.94
C ALA A 24 -11.71 -9.81 -10.48
N LYS A 25 -11.73 -9.01 -11.56
CA LYS A 25 -10.52 -8.46 -12.18
C LYS A 25 -10.22 -7.06 -11.64
N ASN A 26 -8.92 -6.77 -11.46
CA ASN A 26 -8.44 -5.43 -11.16
C ASN A 26 -8.37 -4.59 -12.45
N PRO A 27 -9.09 -3.46 -12.56
CA PRO A 27 -9.07 -2.60 -13.75
C PRO A 27 -7.70 -2.00 -14.05
N TYR A 28 -6.84 -1.85 -13.04
CA TYR A 28 -5.51 -1.28 -13.18
C TYR A 28 -4.40 -2.33 -13.25
N GLN A 29 -4.72 -3.63 -13.26
CA GLN A 29 -3.71 -4.69 -13.40
C GLN A 29 -2.69 -4.43 -14.51
N PRO A 30 -3.08 -3.93 -15.71
CA PRO A 30 -2.12 -3.68 -16.79
C PRO A 30 -0.99 -2.70 -16.42
N VAL A 31 -1.26 -1.69 -15.57
CA VAL A 31 -0.22 -0.73 -15.15
C VAL A 31 0.77 -1.36 -14.18
N PHE A 32 0.29 -2.27 -13.32
CA PHE A 32 1.13 -3.01 -12.39
C PHE A 32 1.98 -4.04 -13.14
N ASP A 33 1.40 -4.72 -14.13
CA ASP A 33 2.12 -5.65 -14.99
C ASP A 33 3.24 -4.92 -15.76
N GLU A 34 2.95 -3.76 -16.37
CA GLU A 34 3.96 -2.98 -17.09
C GLU A 34 5.09 -2.48 -16.16
N ALA A 35 4.75 -2.12 -14.92
CA ALA A 35 5.74 -1.73 -13.92
C ALA A 35 6.61 -2.91 -13.48
N ALA A 36 6.02 -4.09 -13.28
CA ALA A 36 6.74 -5.32 -12.94
C ALA A 36 7.68 -5.74 -14.07
N ASP A 37 7.20 -5.74 -15.32
CA ASP A 37 7.99 -6.05 -16.50
C ASP A 37 9.18 -5.08 -16.64
N PHE A 38 8.98 -3.79 -16.38
CA PHE A 38 10.08 -2.82 -16.39
C PHE A 38 11.16 -3.13 -15.33
N VAL A 39 10.77 -3.62 -14.14
CA VAL A 39 11.74 -4.06 -13.13
C VAL A 39 12.50 -5.29 -13.62
N VAL A 40 11.82 -6.23 -14.27
CA VAL A 40 12.45 -7.41 -14.89
C VAL A 40 13.45 -6.98 -15.96
N GLU A 41 13.09 -6.10 -16.88
CA GLU A 41 13.98 -5.56 -17.92
C GLU A 41 15.21 -4.88 -17.32
N LEU A 42 15.04 -4.12 -16.22
CA LEU A 42 16.16 -3.51 -15.51
C LEU A 42 17.11 -4.55 -14.92
N LEU A 43 16.59 -5.67 -14.42
CA LEU A 43 17.38 -6.76 -13.85
C LEU A 43 18.08 -7.59 -14.94
N GLU A 44 17.43 -7.83 -16.08
CA GLU A 44 18.00 -8.55 -17.23
C GLU A 44 19.18 -7.81 -17.87
N ALA A 45 19.26 -6.49 -17.70
CA ALA A 45 20.42 -5.70 -18.11
C ALA A 45 21.70 -6.00 -17.31
N TYR A 46 21.59 -6.69 -16.17
CA TYR A 46 22.72 -7.11 -15.34
C TYR A 46 23.03 -8.59 -15.53
N ASP A 47 24.31 -8.92 -15.59
CA ASP A 47 24.74 -10.32 -15.59
C ASP A 47 24.53 -10.98 -14.21
N THR A 48 24.58 -12.30 -14.16
CA THR A 48 24.38 -13.07 -12.92
C THR A 48 25.36 -12.67 -11.81
N LYS A 49 26.59 -12.27 -12.15
CA LYS A 49 27.57 -11.82 -11.16
C LYS A 49 27.15 -10.47 -10.58
N GLN A 50 26.71 -9.54 -11.40
CA GLN A 50 26.23 -8.23 -10.99
C GLN A 50 24.99 -8.34 -10.11
N VAL A 51 24.03 -9.21 -10.45
CA VAL A 51 22.86 -9.48 -9.61
C VAL A 51 23.27 -10.04 -8.24
N ASN A 52 24.18 -11.01 -8.20
CA ASN A 52 24.71 -11.54 -6.94
C ASN A 52 25.47 -10.47 -6.13
N ASP A 53 26.22 -9.60 -6.80
CA ASP A 53 26.95 -8.52 -6.16
C ASP A 53 25.99 -7.44 -5.60
N LEU A 54 24.83 -7.22 -6.24
CA LEU A 54 23.76 -6.36 -5.70
C LEU A 54 23.16 -6.94 -4.41
N THR A 55 22.90 -8.25 -4.35
CA THR A 55 22.42 -8.90 -3.11
C THR A 55 23.44 -8.73 -1.98
N LYS A 56 24.72 -9.04 -2.24
CA LYS A 56 25.80 -8.86 -1.26
C LYS A 56 25.94 -7.40 -0.82
N LEU A 57 25.85 -6.46 -1.76
CA LEU A 57 25.89 -5.04 -1.44
C LEU A 57 24.71 -4.63 -0.55
N SER A 58 23.50 -5.13 -0.82
CA SER A 58 22.34 -4.92 0.04
C SER A 58 22.59 -5.44 1.46
N ASP A 59 23.18 -6.64 1.58
CA ASP A 59 23.51 -7.22 2.89
C ASP A 59 24.60 -6.42 3.61
N MET A 60 25.60 -5.89 2.90
CA MET A 60 26.63 -5.03 3.49
C MET A 60 26.09 -3.68 3.93
N ARG A 61 25.19 -3.06 3.15
CA ARG A 61 24.50 -1.82 3.55
C ARG A 61 23.61 -2.05 4.76
N PHE A 62 22.92 -3.19 4.81
CA PHE A 62 22.17 -3.61 5.98
C PHE A 62 23.09 -3.76 7.20
N ALA A 63 24.24 -4.42 7.05
CA ALA A 63 25.21 -4.59 8.12
C ALA A 63 25.77 -3.24 8.63
N ALA A 64 26.16 -2.35 7.71
CA ALA A 64 26.65 -1.02 8.03
C ALA A 64 25.59 -0.15 8.74
N SER A 65 24.30 -0.42 8.55
CA SER A 65 23.23 0.27 9.31
C SER A 65 23.22 -0.09 10.80
N PHE A 66 23.84 -1.20 11.19
CA PHE A 66 24.03 -1.60 12.60
C PHE A 66 25.41 -1.21 13.13
N SER A 67 26.46 -1.34 12.31
CA SER A 67 27.82 -1.04 12.70
C SER A 67 28.62 -0.52 11.51
N GLU A 68 28.59 0.80 11.32
CA GLU A 68 29.30 1.46 10.24
C GLU A 68 30.80 1.15 10.30
N ASP A 69 31.43 1.31 11.47
CA ASP A 69 32.86 1.07 11.69
C ASP A 69 33.33 -0.35 11.30
N ALA A 70 32.43 -1.34 11.35
CA ALA A 70 32.78 -2.74 11.08
C ALA A 70 32.53 -3.17 9.63
N PHE A 71 31.67 -2.46 8.89
CA PHE A 71 31.19 -2.92 7.58
C PHE A 71 31.34 -1.89 6.46
N ALA A 72 31.55 -0.61 6.78
CA ALA A 72 31.72 0.43 5.78
C ALA A 72 32.98 0.22 4.92
N GLU A 73 34.04 -0.38 5.46
CA GLU A 73 35.27 -0.67 4.72
C GLU A 73 35.08 -1.62 3.53
N HIS A 74 34.01 -2.41 3.53
CA HIS A 74 33.67 -3.34 2.46
C HIS A 74 32.90 -2.68 1.30
N MET A 75 32.64 -1.38 1.40
CA MET A 75 31.92 -0.60 0.41
C MET A 75 32.65 0.70 0.11
N GLU A 76 32.53 1.18 -1.12
CA GLU A 76 33.09 2.47 -1.53
C GLU A 76 32.03 3.27 -2.28
N THR A 77 32.01 4.59 -2.12
CA THR A 77 31.14 5.46 -2.90
C THR A 77 31.94 6.10 -4.04
N LYS A 78 31.62 5.75 -5.29
CA LYS A 78 32.20 6.34 -6.50
C LYS A 78 31.13 7.01 -7.34
N GLN A 79 31.30 8.31 -7.62
CA GLN A 79 30.38 9.07 -8.48
C GLN A 79 28.90 8.92 -8.04
N GLY A 80 28.67 8.95 -6.72
CA GLY A 80 27.33 8.77 -6.13
C GLY A 80 26.80 7.33 -6.12
N ARG A 81 27.59 6.34 -6.55
CA ARG A 81 27.22 4.92 -6.50
C ARG A 81 27.99 4.21 -5.39
N VAL A 82 27.27 3.45 -4.57
CA VAL A 82 27.89 2.52 -3.61
C VAL A 82 28.27 1.25 -4.36
N ILE A 83 29.52 0.84 -4.27
CA ILE A 83 30.04 -0.38 -4.87
C ILE A 83 30.62 -1.29 -3.78
N LEU A 84 30.47 -2.59 -3.97
CA LEU A 84 31.06 -3.61 -3.10
C LEU A 84 32.54 -3.79 -3.45
N THR A 85 33.44 -3.65 -2.48
CA THR A 85 34.89 -3.81 -2.68
C THR A 85 35.41 -5.14 -2.14
N SER A 86 34.82 -5.63 -1.06
CA SER A 86 35.20 -6.88 -0.41
C SER A 86 34.04 -7.43 0.43
N LEU A 87 34.23 -8.57 1.09
CA LEU A 87 33.31 -9.11 2.07
C LEU A 87 34.09 -9.49 3.34
N PRO A 88 33.46 -9.42 4.53
CA PRO A 88 34.02 -10.02 5.73
C PRO A 88 34.22 -11.53 5.56
N SER A 89 35.11 -12.10 6.37
CA SER A 89 35.23 -13.56 6.47
C SER A 89 33.88 -14.18 6.87
N LYS A 90 33.54 -15.34 6.33
CA LYS A 90 32.34 -16.09 6.75
C LYS A 90 32.40 -16.53 8.23
N GLU A 91 33.61 -16.62 8.78
CA GLU A 91 33.87 -16.95 10.19
C GLU A 91 33.94 -15.69 11.09
N ASP A 92 33.76 -14.50 10.52
CA ASP A 92 33.68 -13.28 11.33
C ASP A 92 32.41 -13.31 12.19
N SER A 93 32.60 -13.21 13.51
CA SER A 93 31.50 -13.32 14.49
C SER A 93 30.47 -12.21 14.34
N LEU A 94 30.90 -10.97 14.05
CA LEU A 94 29.97 -9.85 13.86
C LEU A 94 29.18 -10.04 12.57
N TYR A 95 29.82 -10.53 11.51
CA TYR A 95 29.15 -10.81 10.25
C TYR A 95 28.12 -11.92 10.39
N GLN A 96 28.43 -13.01 11.11
CA GLN A 96 27.47 -14.09 11.38
C GLN A 96 26.24 -13.60 12.13
N LYS A 97 26.43 -12.77 13.17
CA LYS A 97 25.34 -12.17 13.96
C LYS A 97 24.43 -11.30 13.11
N VAL A 98 25.00 -10.39 12.32
CA VAL A 98 24.23 -9.53 11.42
C VAL A 98 23.47 -10.34 10.37
N ARG A 99 24.05 -11.42 9.83
CA ARG A 99 23.32 -12.32 8.91
C ARG A 99 22.13 -12.99 9.58
N ALA A 100 22.23 -13.40 10.84
CA ALA A 100 21.09 -13.92 11.58
C ALA A 100 20.00 -12.84 11.78
N ILE A 101 20.41 -11.60 12.07
CA ILE A 101 19.50 -10.44 12.14
C ILE A 101 18.83 -10.17 10.77
N ARG A 102 19.56 -10.31 9.66
CA ARG A 102 19.01 -10.15 8.30
C ARG A 102 17.94 -11.18 7.98
N VAL A 103 18.13 -12.44 8.40
CA VAL A 103 17.10 -13.48 8.24
C VAL A 103 15.84 -13.12 9.02
N ARG A 104 15.97 -12.62 10.27
CA ARG A 104 14.82 -12.14 11.05
C ARG A 104 14.11 -10.98 10.36
N ASP A 105 14.87 -10.03 9.80
CA ASP A 105 14.33 -8.89 9.05
C ASP A 105 13.53 -9.34 7.82
N GLN A 106 14.03 -10.33 7.08
CA GLN A 106 13.33 -10.92 5.92
C GLN A 106 12.03 -11.62 6.35
N LEU A 107 12.06 -12.44 7.40
CA LEU A 107 10.85 -13.09 7.91
C LEU A 107 9.78 -12.09 8.38
N PHE A 108 10.20 -11.00 9.02
CA PHE A 108 9.29 -9.92 9.40
C PHE A 108 8.64 -9.26 8.17
N VAL A 109 9.43 -9.00 7.11
CA VAL A 109 8.91 -8.43 5.86
C VAL A 109 7.96 -9.41 5.15
N ASP A 110 8.26 -10.71 5.14
CA ASP A 110 7.38 -11.74 4.58
C ASP A 110 6.04 -11.80 5.32
N GLU A 111 6.05 -11.64 6.64
CA GLU A 111 4.84 -11.55 7.45
C GLU A 111 4.02 -10.28 7.12
N LEU A 112 4.68 -9.12 6.98
CA LEU A 112 4.02 -7.89 6.56
C LEU A 112 3.36 -8.01 5.18
N GLN A 113 3.96 -8.77 4.26
CA GLN A 113 3.35 -9.04 2.96
C GLN A 113 2.02 -9.78 3.12
N THR A 114 1.97 -10.79 3.99
CA THR A 114 0.74 -11.52 4.29
C THR A 114 -0.33 -10.62 4.87
N ASP A 115 0.02 -9.72 5.80
CA ASP A 115 -0.95 -8.77 6.36
C ASP A 115 -1.46 -7.79 5.30
N TYR A 116 -0.59 -7.32 4.41
CA TYR A 116 -0.96 -6.43 3.32
C TYR A 116 -1.92 -7.12 2.34
N GLU A 117 -1.68 -8.39 2.01
CA GLU A 117 -2.59 -9.19 1.18
C GLU A 117 -3.98 -9.33 1.82
N GLN A 118 -4.03 -9.58 3.14
CA GLN A 118 -5.30 -9.66 3.88
C GLN A 118 -6.02 -8.31 3.92
N PHE A 119 -5.29 -7.22 4.18
CA PHE A 119 -5.82 -5.87 4.13
C PHE A 119 -6.37 -5.55 2.75
N ALA A 120 -5.60 -5.79 1.69
CA ALA A 120 -5.98 -5.55 0.31
C ALA A 120 -7.26 -6.32 -0.05
N ALA A 121 -7.37 -7.59 0.37
CA ALA A 121 -8.57 -8.39 0.18
C ALA A 121 -9.78 -7.81 0.94
N LYS A 122 -9.59 -7.32 2.16
CA LYS A 122 -10.64 -6.69 2.98
C LYS A 122 -11.17 -5.41 2.36
N ILE A 123 -10.31 -4.57 1.80
CA ILE A 123 -10.71 -3.28 1.20
C ILE A 123 -11.11 -3.40 -0.27
N ALA A 124 -10.78 -4.49 -0.96
CA ALA A 124 -11.01 -4.65 -2.40
C ALA A 124 -12.44 -4.32 -2.85
N PRO A 125 -13.52 -4.72 -2.15
CA PRO A 125 -14.89 -4.37 -2.55
C PRO A 125 -15.14 -2.85 -2.52
N THR A 126 -14.74 -2.19 -1.44
CA THR A 126 -14.92 -0.74 -1.26
C THR A 126 -14.06 0.05 -2.24
N HIS A 127 -12.81 -0.37 -2.44
CA HIS A 127 -11.91 0.25 -3.39
C HIS A 127 -12.43 0.09 -4.83
N ARG A 128 -12.97 -1.07 -5.21
CA ARG A 128 -13.61 -1.27 -6.51
C ARG A 128 -14.82 -0.35 -6.70
N LEU A 129 -15.67 -0.23 -5.69
CA LEU A 129 -16.83 0.66 -5.74
C LEU A 129 -16.39 2.12 -5.94
N TRP A 130 -15.37 2.57 -5.21
CA TRP A 130 -14.78 3.89 -5.40
C TRP A 130 -14.29 4.08 -6.85
N GLN A 131 -13.52 3.13 -7.39
CA GLN A 131 -13.04 3.21 -8.78
C GLN A 131 -14.17 3.31 -9.81
N GLU A 132 -15.26 2.56 -9.62
CA GLU A 132 -16.44 2.59 -10.49
C GLU A 132 -17.14 3.95 -10.44
N GLN A 133 -17.40 4.47 -9.23
CA GLN A 133 -18.09 5.75 -9.05
C GLN A 133 -17.24 6.94 -9.57
N THR A 134 -15.93 6.94 -9.29
CA THR A 134 -15.02 7.98 -9.80
C THR A 134 -14.96 7.98 -11.32
N LEU A 135 -15.04 6.83 -11.99
CA LEU A 135 -15.08 6.76 -13.45
C LEU A 135 -16.36 7.41 -14.00
N VAL A 136 -17.53 7.08 -13.43
CA VAL A 136 -18.82 7.66 -13.83
C VAL A 136 -18.80 9.18 -13.65
N GLU A 137 -18.26 9.66 -12.53
CA GLU A 137 -18.13 11.10 -12.28
C GLU A 137 -17.21 11.77 -13.30
N PHE A 138 -16.00 11.25 -13.51
CA PHE A 138 -15.04 11.83 -14.45
C PHE A 138 -15.63 11.93 -15.87
N GLN A 139 -16.40 10.94 -16.29
CA GLN A 139 -17.09 10.93 -17.58
C GLN A 139 -18.18 11.99 -17.65
N ALA A 140 -19.02 12.09 -16.63
CA ALA A 140 -20.10 13.05 -16.60
C ALA A 140 -19.56 14.49 -16.53
N GLN A 141 -18.47 14.74 -15.80
CA GLN A 141 -17.73 16.01 -15.84
C GLN A 141 -17.18 16.30 -17.25
N ARG A 142 -16.56 15.31 -17.91
CA ARG A 142 -16.07 15.47 -19.30
C ARG A 142 -17.19 15.77 -20.28
N GLN A 143 -18.34 15.11 -20.15
CA GLN A 143 -19.49 15.31 -21.02
C GLN A 143 -20.11 16.69 -20.79
N ALA A 144 -20.33 17.08 -19.53
CA ALA A 144 -20.78 18.42 -19.16
C ALA A 144 -19.84 19.52 -19.70
N LYS A 145 -18.52 19.33 -19.62
CA LYS A 145 -17.53 20.28 -20.17
C LYS A 145 -17.61 20.40 -21.70
N LYS A 146 -17.93 19.31 -22.42
CA LYS A 146 -18.15 19.35 -23.88
C LYS A 146 -19.48 20.02 -24.24
N ASP A 147 -20.53 19.76 -23.47
CA ASP A 147 -21.89 20.24 -23.73
C ASP A 147 -22.12 21.68 -23.22
N ALA A 148 -21.19 22.22 -22.42
CA ALA A 148 -21.16 23.60 -21.92
C ALA A 148 -20.97 24.69 -23.00
N THR A 149 -21.26 24.40 -24.27
CA THR A 149 -21.53 25.41 -25.29
C THR A 149 -23.00 25.89 -25.26
N LYS A 150 -23.92 25.24 -24.51
CA LYS A 150 -25.28 25.75 -24.24
C LYS A 150 -25.75 25.43 -22.82
N ALA A 151 -25.52 26.36 -21.90
CA ALA A 151 -26.31 26.64 -20.69
C ALA A 151 -27.03 25.45 -20.01
N ALA A 152 -26.29 24.59 -19.29
CA ALA A 152 -26.74 23.89 -18.07
C ALA A 152 -25.57 23.03 -17.56
N VAL A 153 -24.73 23.61 -16.70
CA VAL A 153 -23.77 22.80 -15.93
C VAL A 153 -24.60 22.16 -14.82
N GLY A 154 -25.05 20.93 -15.05
CA GLY A 154 -25.94 20.19 -14.15
C GLY A 154 -25.34 18.85 -13.74
N ALA A 155 -24.97 18.76 -12.46
CA ALA A 155 -24.89 17.58 -11.61
C ALA A 155 -24.24 16.30 -12.18
N ALA A 156 -23.00 16.05 -11.78
CA ALA A 156 -22.54 14.68 -11.57
C ALA A 156 -21.62 14.63 -10.35
N LEU A 157 -22.21 14.30 -9.21
CA LEU A 157 -21.51 14.11 -7.95
C LEU A 157 -22.21 13.00 -7.19
N MET A 158 -21.52 11.87 -6.98
CA MET A 158 -21.96 10.84 -6.03
C MET A 158 -20.75 10.09 -5.48
N LEU A 159 -20.38 10.36 -4.23
CA LEU A 159 -19.64 9.40 -3.39
C LEU A 159 -20.27 9.36 -2.00
N GLY A 160 -21.13 8.36 -1.77
CA GLY A 160 -21.65 7.99 -0.44
C GLY A 160 -21.03 6.68 0.02
N LEU A 161 -19.85 6.72 0.63
CA LEU A 161 -19.23 5.54 1.22
C LEU A 161 -19.45 5.52 2.74
N ALA A 162 -20.60 4.99 3.17
CA ALA A 162 -20.78 4.59 4.57
C ALA A 162 -20.15 3.20 4.76
N ILE A 163 -18.90 3.15 5.23
CA ILE A 163 -18.29 1.89 5.66
C ILE A 163 -18.84 1.57 7.06
N ALA A 164 -19.96 0.85 7.13
CA ALA A 164 -20.32 0.13 8.34
C ALA A 164 -19.59 -1.22 8.31
N ALA A 165 -18.76 -1.46 9.33
CA ALA A 165 -18.08 -2.72 9.56
C ALA A 165 -19.04 -3.90 9.40
N GLY A 166 -18.58 -4.95 8.70
CA GLY A 166 -19.34 -6.17 8.52
C GLY A 166 -19.72 -6.81 9.87
N GLN A 167 -20.81 -7.58 9.80
CA GLN A 167 -21.40 -8.45 10.83
C GLN A 167 -22.56 -7.85 11.64
N SER A 168 -23.78 -7.93 11.09
CA SER A 168 -24.97 -8.48 11.76
C SER A 168 -26.22 -8.28 10.88
N ALA A 169 -26.66 -9.34 10.21
CA ALA A 169 -28.07 -9.55 9.80
C ALA A 169 -28.22 -10.92 9.11
N TYR A 170 -27.82 -11.98 9.81
CA TYR A 170 -28.44 -13.30 9.68
C TYR A 170 -29.51 -13.42 10.77
N ASP A 171 -30.47 -12.50 10.81
CA ASP A 171 -31.69 -12.70 11.59
C ASP A 171 -32.84 -11.87 11.00
N ASN A 172 -33.98 -12.52 10.79
CA ASN A 172 -35.05 -12.06 9.89
C ASN A 172 -36.01 -11.05 10.56
N ASN A 173 -35.54 -10.22 11.51
CA ASN A 173 -36.43 -9.31 12.23
C ASN A 173 -35.75 -8.02 12.75
N TYR A 174 -34.87 -7.44 11.93
CA TYR A 174 -34.43 -6.06 12.12
C TYR A 174 -35.31 -5.14 11.27
N ASP A 175 -36.04 -4.24 11.91
CA ASP A 175 -36.94 -3.25 11.30
C ASP A 175 -36.26 -1.86 11.30
N PRO A 176 -35.76 -1.37 10.14
CA PRO A 176 -35.16 -0.05 10.03
C PRO A 176 -36.12 0.99 9.43
N VAL A 177 -37.42 0.71 9.30
CA VAL A 177 -38.39 1.55 8.57
C VAL A 177 -39.38 2.19 9.53
N GLY A 178 -38.91 3.17 10.29
CA GLY A 178 -39.74 3.98 11.18
C GLY A 178 -39.92 5.46 10.79
N ASP A 179 -39.00 6.08 10.03
CA ASP A 179 -39.04 7.54 9.86
C ASP A 179 -38.40 8.10 8.57
N THR A 180 -38.49 7.37 7.45
CA THR A 180 -38.00 7.85 6.14
C THR A 180 -39.11 7.85 5.10
N LEU A 181 -40.11 8.70 5.33
CA LEU A 181 -41.13 9.01 4.33
C LEU A 181 -40.48 9.80 3.18
N ALA A 182 -40.55 9.23 1.97
CA ALA A 182 -40.27 9.80 0.64
C ALA A 182 -38.95 9.40 -0.07
N ALA A 183 -38.63 8.11 -0.18
CA ALA A 183 -37.71 7.61 -1.22
C ALA A 183 -38.20 6.26 -1.77
N THR A 184 -38.65 6.23 -3.04
CA THR A 184 -39.07 5.00 -3.70
C THR A 184 -38.59 4.99 -5.15
N ALA A 185 -37.56 4.18 -5.44
CA ALA A 185 -37.49 3.31 -6.62
C ALA A 185 -36.23 2.42 -6.56
N MET A 186 -36.46 1.12 -6.67
CA MET A 186 -35.58 -0.04 -6.48
C MET A 186 -34.33 -0.13 -7.38
N VAL A 187 -33.21 -0.64 -6.85
CA VAL A 187 -32.44 -1.80 -7.38
C VAL A 187 -31.85 -2.58 -6.19
N GLY A 188 -31.96 -3.91 -6.22
CA GLY A 188 -31.57 -4.82 -5.14
C GLY A 188 -30.06 -4.98 -4.88
N ALA A 189 -29.77 -5.53 -3.70
CA ALA A 189 -28.47 -5.88 -3.14
C ALA A 189 -27.53 -4.70 -2.80
N GLY A 190 -27.82 -4.06 -1.65
CA GLY A 190 -26.81 -3.51 -0.74
C GLY A 190 -25.99 -2.32 -1.24
N VAL A 191 -26.63 -1.17 -1.46
CA VAL A 191 -25.97 0.14 -1.53
C VAL A 191 -26.96 1.19 -0.99
N VAL A 192 -26.69 1.79 0.18
CA VAL A 192 -27.35 3.04 0.57
C VAL A 192 -26.45 4.17 0.08
N GLY A 193 -26.64 4.53 -1.19
CA GLY A 193 -26.15 5.79 -1.73
C GLY A 193 -27.15 6.88 -1.34
N ILE A 194 -26.66 7.99 -0.81
CA ILE A 194 -27.48 9.18 -0.51
C ILE A 194 -28.20 9.59 -1.80
N GLY A 195 -29.53 9.43 -1.84
CA GLY A 195 -30.35 9.91 -2.95
C GLY A 195 -30.63 11.40 -2.79
N LEU A 196 -30.08 12.22 -3.68
CA LEU A 196 -30.48 13.61 -3.86
C LEU A 196 -30.45 13.96 -5.35
N VAL A 197 -31.58 13.81 -6.04
CA VAL A 197 -31.80 14.43 -7.35
C VAL A 197 -33.08 15.24 -7.25
N GLY A 198 -32.93 16.52 -6.96
CA GLY A 198 -33.95 17.56 -7.05
C GLY A 198 -33.33 18.77 -7.74
N ASP A 199 -34.10 19.42 -8.61
CA ASP A 199 -33.64 20.33 -9.67
C ASP A 199 -32.57 21.38 -9.27
N ALA A 200 -31.60 21.55 -10.18
CA ALA A 200 -30.58 22.61 -10.23
C ALA A 200 -29.47 22.61 -9.16
N VAL A 201 -28.48 21.73 -9.35
CA VAL A 201 -27.18 21.80 -8.67
C VAL A 201 -26.37 23.00 -9.18
N LYS A 202 -26.12 23.96 -8.29
CA LYS A 202 -25.11 25.02 -8.44
C LYS A 202 -24.28 25.08 -7.16
N SER A 203 -23.12 24.44 -7.06
CA SER A 203 -22.04 25.00 -6.21
C SER A 203 -20.67 24.34 -6.43
N SER A 204 -19.64 25.13 -6.14
CA SER A 204 -18.25 24.69 -5.95
C SER A 204 -17.99 24.05 -4.57
N GLU A 205 -18.97 24.08 -3.65
CA GLU A 205 -18.87 23.45 -2.31
C GLU A 205 -19.01 21.93 -2.40
N GLU A 206 -19.87 21.48 -3.29
CA GLU A 206 -20.11 20.07 -3.60
C GLU A 206 -18.86 19.39 -4.23
N ALA A 207 -18.11 20.13 -5.06
CA ALA A 207 -16.80 19.69 -5.57
C ALA A 207 -15.68 19.73 -4.50
N LYS A 208 -15.78 20.61 -3.50
CA LYS A 208 -14.86 20.60 -2.35
C LYS A 208 -15.12 19.38 -1.46
N MET A 209 -16.38 19.08 -1.20
CA MET A 209 -16.81 17.86 -0.49
C MET A 209 -16.31 16.59 -1.19
N HIS A 210 -16.37 16.51 -2.52
CA HIS A 210 -15.84 15.37 -3.27
C HIS A 210 -14.32 15.20 -3.10
N ASN A 211 -13.55 16.30 -3.20
CA ASN A 211 -12.11 16.24 -2.96
C ASN A 211 -11.77 15.89 -1.51
N GLU A 212 -12.56 16.38 -0.55
CA GLU A 212 -12.39 16.09 0.87
C GLU A 212 -12.75 14.64 1.19
N LEU A 213 -13.81 14.07 0.59
CA LEU A 213 -14.17 12.65 0.71
C LEU A 213 -13.19 11.72 0.00
N ILE A 214 -12.65 12.09 -1.17
CA ILE A 214 -11.57 11.31 -1.82
C ILE A 214 -10.31 11.36 -0.97
N LYS A 215 -9.98 12.54 -0.42
CA LYS A 215 -8.84 12.70 0.46
C LYS A 215 -9.04 11.94 1.76
N GLU A 216 -10.21 12.01 2.38
CA GLU A 216 -10.58 11.26 3.58
C GLU A 216 -10.63 9.76 3.30
N LEU A 217 -11.07 9.32 2.12
CA LEU A 217 -10.99 7.91 1.72
C LEU A 217 -9.53 7.49 1.55
N GLY A 218 -8.70 8.30 0.89
CA GLY A 218 -7.26 8.08 0.74
C GLY A 218 -6.51 8.07 2.07
N ASP A 219 -6.87 8.98 2.98
CA ASP A 219 -6.34 9.11 4.33
C ASP A 219 -6.91 7.99 5.24
N SER A 220 -8.15 7.51 5.01
CA SER A 220 -8.74 6.35 5.71
C SER A 220 -8.18 5.00 5.24
N ILE A 221 -7.49 4.99 4.11
CA ILE A 221 -6.65 3.86 3.64
C ILE A 221 -5.26 3.98 4.30
N GLU A 222 -5.14 4.60 5.47
CA GLU A 222 -3.98 4.34 6.32
C GLU A 222 -4.06 2.90 6.83
N ILE A 223 -3.11 2.08 6.41
CA ILE A 223 -3.06 0.66 6.79
C ILE A 223 -2.58 0.57 8.22
N ASP A 224 -3.51 0.61 9.16
CA ASP A 224 -3.27 0.16 10.52
C ASP A 224 -3.12 -1.36 10.51
N LEU A 225 -1.89 -1.81 10.75
CA LEU A 225 -1.60 -3.23 10.88
C LEU A 225 -1.95 -3.70 12.29
N ALA A 226 -2.34 -4.97 12.41
CA ALA A 226 -2.55 -5.56 13.73
C ALA A 226 -1.26 -5.43 14.56
N PRO A 227 -1.34 -5.10 15.87
CA PRO A 227 -0.17 -5.05 16.72
C PRO A 227 0.61 -6.37 16.68
N LYS A 228 1.93 -6.30 16.51
CA LYS A 228 2.81 -7.47 16.49
C LYS A 228 3.71 -7.51 17.72
N VAL A 229 3.90 -8.67 18.30
CA VAL A 229 4.83 -8.87 19.42
C VAL A 229 6.10 -9.52 18.88
N VAL A 230 7.24 -8.85 19.06
CA VAL A 230 8.56 -9.40 18.73
C VAL A 230 9.35 -9.63 20.02
N ALA A 231 10.05 -10.75 20.09
CA ALA A 231 10.81 -11.13 21.27
C ALA A 231 12.19 -11.72 20.92
N PHE A 232 13.17 -11.46 21.79
CA PHE A 232 14.52 -12.01 21.73
C PHE A 232 15.11 -12.07 23.14
N GLU A 233 15.51 -13.27 23.58
CA GLU A 233 15.93 -13.54 24.97
C GLU A 233 14.89 -13.02 25.98
N GLU A 234 15.28 -12.13 26.90
CA GLU A 234 14.40 -11.53 27.90
C GLU A 234 13.75 -10.21 27.43
N LYS A 235 13.93 -9.83 26.16
CA LYS A 235 13.35 -8.61 25.59
C LYS A 235 12.13 -8.94 24.74
N GLU A 236 11.03 -8.27 25.05
CA GLU A 236 9.79 -8.29 24.26
C GLU A 236 9.41 -6.85 23.91
N GLN A 237 8.93 -6.64 22.70
CA GLN A 237 8.43 -5.36 22.24
C GLN A 237 7.18 -5.55 21.39
N GLN A 238 6.12 -4.83 21.74
CA GLN A 238 4.95 -4.69 20.89
C GLN A 238 5.20 -3.59 19.85
N LEU A 239 4.93 -3.89 18.58
CA LEU A 239 4.97 -3.01 17.44
C LEU A 239 3.54 -2.58 17.12
N VAL A 240 3.31 -1.27 17.03
CA VAL A 240 1.98 -0.67 16.82
C VAL A 240 2.01 0.43 15.77
N GLY A 241 0.85 0.80 15.25
CA GLY A 241 0.70 1.83 14.22
C GLY A 241 0.74 1.25 12.80
N ASN A 242 1.00 2.12 11.82
CA ASN A 242 1.00 1.73 10.41
C ASN A 242 2.28 0.95 10.02
N ALA A 243 2.30 0.39 8.81
CA ALA A 243 3.44 -0.42 8.32
C ALA A 243 4.80 0.28 8.43
N LYS A 244 4.88 1.57 8.15
CA LYS A 244 6.11 2.36 8.22
C LYS A 244 6.57 2.53 9.67
N GLU A 245 5.65 2.81 10.57
CA GLU A 245 5.92 2.98 12.01
C GLU A 245 6.33 1.67 12.65
N GLN A 246 5.64 0.57 12.35
CA GLN A 246 5.99 -0.76 12.83
C GLN A 246 7.36 -1.19 12.29
N PHE A 247 7.66 -0.95 11.01
CA PHE A 247 8.99 -1.22 10.46
C PHE A 247 10.08 -0.39 11.16
N ALA A 248 9.84 0.90 11.44
CA ALA A 248 10.79 1.72 12.18
C ALA A 248 11.03 1.21 13.61
N GLN A 249 9.99 0.75 14.31
CA GLN A 249 10.11 0.12 15.62
C GLN A 249 10.88 -1.20 15.54
N TRP A 250 10.58 -2.05 14.54
CA TRP A 250 11.30 -3.28 14.26
C TRP A 250 12.79 -3.05 14.02
N ARG A 251 13.16 -2.04 13.22
CA ARG A 251 14.57 -1.67 12.98
C ARG A 251 15.29 -1.27 14.28
N ARG A 252 14.62 -0.59 15.21
CA ARG A 252 15.18 -0.26 16.54
C ARG A 252 15.33 -1.51 17.41
N PHE A 253 14.38 -2.43 17.35
CA PHE A 253 14.45 -3.70 18.06
C PHE A 253 15.62 -4.55 17.56
N LEU A 254 15.79 -4.68 16.24
CA LEU A 254 16.95 -5.37 15.67
C LEU A 254 18.29 -4.74 16.08
N LYS A 255 18.36 -3.42 16.20
CA LYS A 255 19.57 -2.75 16.69
C LYS A 255 19.84 -3.11 18.15
N THR A 256 18.78 -3.24 18.95
CA THR A 256 18.89 -3.70 20.34
C THR A 256 19.43 -5.13 20.44
N ILE A 257 18.97 -6.03 19.56
CA ILE A 257 19.51 -7.40 19.44
C ILE A 257 20.99 -7.35 19.09
N TYR A 258 21.36 -6.56 18.07
CA TYR A 258 22.75 -6.43 17.64
C TYR A 258 23.68 -5.99 18.78
N GLU A 259 23.32 -4.97 19.56
CA GLU A 259 24.15 -4.48 20.67
C GLU A 259 24.27 -5.49 21.82
N LEU A 260 23.21 -6.25 22.11
CA LEU A 260 23.25 -7.34 23.08
C LEU A 260 24.22 -8.43 22.63
N GLU A 261 24.11 -8.88 21.38
CA GLU A 261 24.97 -9.92 20.82
C GLU A 261 26.42 -9.44 20.62
N LYS A 262 26.65 -8.14 20.39
CA LYS A 262 27.99 -7.55 20.23
C LYS A 262 28.76 -7.54 21.55
N THR A 263 28.08 -7.36 22.67
CA THR A 263 28.72 -7.34 24.00
C THR A 263 29.19 -8.75 24.33
N PRO A 264 30.48 -9.00 24.68
CA PRO A 264 30.93 -10.33 25.04
C PRO A 264 30.10 -10.85 26.21
N ALA A 265 29.60 -12.08 26.10
CA ALA A 265 28.89 -12.75 27.17
C ALA A 265 29.72 -12.61 28.45
N LYS A 266 29.13 -12.08 29.53
CA LYS A 266 29.74 -12.17 30.86
C LYS A 266 30.06 -13.64 31.08
N THR A 267 31.34 -13.99 31.08
CA THR A 267 31.83 -15.21 31.71
C THR A 267 31.44 -15.12 33.17
N LEU A 268 30.35 -15.79 33.54
CA LEU A 268 30.02 -16.15 34.91
C LEU A 268 30.72 -17.47 35.25
#